data_AF-A0A0N1NUZ4-F1
#
_entry.id   AF-A0A0N1NUZ4-F1
#
_cell.length_a   1.000
_cell.length_b   1.000
_cell.length_c   1.000
_cell.angle_alpha   90.00
_cell.angle_beta   90.00
_cell.angle_gamma   90.00
#
_symmetry.space_group_name_H-M   'P 1'
#
loop_
_entity.id
_entity.type
_entity.pdbx_description
1 polymer ?
#
loop_
_entity_poly.entity_id
_entity_poly.type
_entity_poly.pdbx_seq_one_letter_code
_entity_poly.pdbx_strand_id
1 'polypeptide(L)'
;MLTMSVQRYSAPSVRQLAAAVERVAPRDPATWDGREKAPGAGGIPVQVSEGRARQLWMVVGMYARAVGREEMPKRSSREVAQLFTPPAVRAFWGLAVAGELRHWEKDAGKPLPVATLRTVRDCLKILAAVAVPGRRVKLPVVEDAELKPTVDPRQLTAVYRELVDLAGEGPLELDGRAIRAQERARLLAMVSVVLDTGARVGELERMNVDDLAPGLGEVRVTRRPQHSDRGFEEVAYRLGVAQSTVSKVMAGETQRASHQLVHDIRREMEAFRAEGPRVERYALSEASRVAVGRWLDVRDGLVAGIEGGKSALWVTVLQSKAGPPGIRIRAQGLGQSYGRGVNVLNWLMAGRPGWEPLPVRMEQLRRAVDPVPLEDEEGAPVDTGCR
;
A
#
# COMPACT_ATOMS: atom_id res chain seq x y z
N MET A 1 0.77 -24.71 11.01
CA MET A 1 1.42 -24.05 9.86
C MET A 1 2.06 -25.13 9.00
N LEU A 2 1.44 -25.45 7.87
CA LEU A 2 1.96 -26.43 6.91
C LEU A 2 2.81 -25.69 5.89
N THR A 3 4.11 -25.96 5.87
CA THR A 3 5.04 -25.56 4.82
C THR A 3 4.50 -26.03 3.46
N MET A 4 3.93 -25.11 2.68
CA MET A 4 3.39 -25.42 1.35
C MET A 4 4.53 -25.57 0.34
N SER A 5 5.09 -26.78 0.31
CA SER A 5 6.13 -27.24 -0.61
C SER A 5 5.82 -26.90 -2.07
N VAL A 6 6.85 -26.46 -2.80
CA VAL A 6 6.89 -26.22 -4.25
C VAL A 6 6.37 -27.43 -5.06
N GLN A 7 6.33 -28.62 -4.46
CA GLN A 7 5.81 -29.86 -5.05
C GLN A 7 4.30 -29.87 -5.36
N ARG A 8 3.52 -28.86 -4.96
CA ARG A 8 2.07 -28.81 -5.24
C ARG A 8 1.67 -28.48 -6.67
N TYR A 9 2.60 -28.01 -7.53
CA TYR A 9 2.24 -27.65 -8.91
C TYR A 9 2.39 -28.84 -9.85
N SER A 10 1.34 -29.17 -10.60
CA SER A 10 1.31 -30.31 -11.53
C SER A 10 2.19 -30.08 -12.77
N ALA A 11 2.23 -28.86 -13.31
CA ALA A 11 3.03 -28.51 -14.48
C ALA A 11 4.51 -28.25 -14.13
N PRO A 12 5.46 -28.90 -14.83
CA PRO A 12 6.90 -28.65 -14.67
C PRO A 12 7.29 -27.16 -14.77
N SER A 13 6.75 -26.43 -15.75
CA SER A 13 7.04 -25.00 -15.94
C SER A 13 6.64 -24.14 -14.73
N VAL A 14 5.52 -24.46 -14.07
CA VAL A 14 5.03 -23.73 -12.90
C VAL A 14 5.85 -24.08 -11.67
N ARG A 15 6.32 -25.34 -11.52
CA ARG A 15 7.28 -25.71 -10.47
C ARG A 15 8.58 -24.94 -10.60
N GLN A 16 9.12 -24.84 -11.81
CA GLN A 16 10.34 -24.07 -12.09
C GLN A 16 10.14 -22.57 -11.80
N LEU A 17 8.99 -22.01 -12.19
CA LEU A 17 8.65 -20.63 -11.86
C LEU A 17 8.55 -20.41 -10.35
N ALA A 18 7.87 -21.31 -9.63
CA ALA A 18 7.76 -21.25 -8.17
C ALA A 18 9.13 -21.33 -7.49
N ALA A 19 10.01 -22.22 -7.95
CA ALA A 19 11.38 -22.30 -7.45
C ALA A 19 12.18 -21.00 -7.68
N ALA A 20 12.00 -20.36 -8.84
CA ALA A 20 12.62 -19.06 -9.11
C ALA A 20 12.10 -17.96 -8.16
N VAL A 21 10.80 -17.97 -7.83
CA VAL A 21 10.21 -17.03 -6.87
C VAL A 21 10.69 -17.30 -5.45
N GLU A 22 10.81 -18.56 -5.04
CA GLU A 22 11.29 -18.93 -3.70
C GLU A 22 12.66 -18.33 -3.39
N ARG A 23 13.56 -18.23 -4.39
CA ARG A 23 14.90 -17.62 -4.20
C ARG A 23 14.86 -16.13 -3.86
N VAL A 24 13.93 -15.37 -4.43
CA VAL A 24 13.83 -13.90 -4.25
C VAL A 24 12.75 -13.47 -3.27
N ALA A 25 11.77 -14.34 -3.01
CA ALA A 25 10.59 -14.08 -2.20
C ALA A 25 10.11 -15.39 -1.54
N PRO A 26 10.87 -15.94 -0.57
CA PRO A 26 10.50 -17.17 0.11
C PRO A 26 9.11 -17.07 0.75
N ARG A 27 8.37 -18.17 0.78
CA ARG A 27 7.06 -18.22 1.45
C ARG A 27 7.16 -18.10 2.95
N ASP A 28 8.25 -18.63 3.52
CA ASP A 28 8.52 -18.57 4.94
C ASP A 28 9.24 -17.25 5.28
N PRO A 29 8.60 -16.31 6.01
CA PRO A 29 9.22 -15.07 6.43
C PRO A 29 10.52 -15.26 7.22
N ALA A 30 10.70 -16.39 7.91
CA ALA A 30 11.92 -16.66 8.68
C ALA A 30 13.17 -16.81 7.81
N THR A 31 13.01 -17.07 6.50
CA THR A 31 14.12 -17.30 5.57
C THR A 31 14.53 -16.06 4.77
N TRP A 32 14.04 -14.89 5.18
CA TRP A 32 14.10 -13.69 4.35
C TRP A 32 15.43 -12.97 4.34
N ASP A 33 16.25 -13.12 5.38
CA ASP A 33 17.51 -12.39 5.52
C ASP A 33 18.56 -12.82 4.49
N GLY A 34 18.38 -13.99 3.86
CA GLY A 34 19.26 -14.53 2.81
C GLY A 34 18.70 -14.49 1.38
N ARG A 35 17.55 -13.84 1.13
CA ARG A 35 16.90 -13.92 -0.19
C ARG A 35 17.66 -13.15 -1.29
N GLU A 36 17.67 -13.72 -2.49
CA GLU A 36 18.26 -13.09 -3.67
C GLU A 36 17.54 -11.75 -3.98
N LYS A 37 18.30 -10.76 -4.45
CA LYS A 37 17.72 -9.50 -4.93
C LYS A 37 17.05 -9.74 -6.28
N ALA A 38 15.85 -9.22 -6.46
CA ALA A 38 15.16 -9.26 -7.74
C ALA A 38 15.46 -7.99 -8.56
N PRO A 39 15.44 -8.06 -9.90
CA PRO A 39 15.56 -6.86 -10.73
C PRO A 39 14.40 -5.89 -10.47
N GLY A 40 14.71 -4.71 -9.96
CA GLY A 40 13.76 -3.64 -9.67
C GLY A 40 13.48 -2.72 -10.85
N ALA A 41 12.81 -1.60 -10.57
CA ALA A 41 12.64 -0.52 -11.54
C ALA A 41 14.01 -0.06 -12.08
N GLY A 42 14.14 0.07 -13.39
CA GLY A 42 15.44 0.39 -14.02
C GLY A 42 16.50 -0.72 -13.95
N GLY A 43 16.19 -1.95 -13.52
CA GLY A 43 17.17 -3.04 -13.44
C GLY A 43 18.08 -3.00 -12.21
N ILE A 44 17.82 -2.09 -11.27
CA ILE A 44 18.52 -2.04 -9.97
C ILE A 44 18.07 -3.23 -9.13
N PRO A 45 18.99 -4.09 -8.63
CA PRO A 45 18.61 -5.20 -7.75
C PRO A 45 18.00 -4.68 -6.44
N VAL A 46 16.76 -5.07 -6.14
CA VAL A 46 16.05 -4.69 -4.91
C VAL A 46 15.62 -5.93 -4.15
N GLN A 47 15.65 -5.85 -2.82
CA GLN A 47 14.99 -6.87 -2.01
C GLN A 47 13.47 -6.77 -2.18
N VAL A 48 12.84 -7.91 -2.47
CA VAL A 48 11.39 -8.00 -2.62
C VAL A 48 10.73 -7.73 -1.26
N SER A 49 9.78 -6.80 -1.20
CA SER A 49 8.99 -6.54 0.01
C SER A 49 7.94 -7.62 0.27
N GLU A 50 7.39 -7.68 1.48
CA GLU A 50 6.36 -8.67 1.81
C GLU A 50 5.10 -8.61 0.96
N GLY A 51 4.61 -7.39 0.73
CA GLY A 51 3.46 -7.19 -0.15
C GLY A 51 3.77 -7.70 -1.56
N ARG A 52 4.97 -7.42 -2.07
CA ARG A 52 5.38 -7.86 -3.40
C ARG A 52 5.60 -9.37 -3.46
N ALA A 53 6.14 -10.00 -2.42
CA ALA A 53 6.28 -11.45 -2.33
C ALA A 53 4.91 -12.14 -2.46
N ARG A 54 3.90 -11.66 -1.72
CA ARG A 54 2.52 -12.15 -1.84
C ARG A 54 1.96 -11.97 -3.25
N GLN A 55 2.25 -10.85 -3.91
CA GLN A 55 1.80 -10.60 -5.29
C GLN A 55 2.51 -11.51 -6.32
N LEU A 56 3.80 -11.81 -6.14
CA LEU A 56 4.51 -12.76 -7.01
C LEU A 56 3.89 -14.15 -6.88
N TRP A 57 3.67 -14.62 -5.65
CA TRP A 57 3.02 -15.90 -5.41
C TRP A 57 1.58 -15.97 -5.92
N MET A 58 0.84 -14.86 -5.86
CA MET A 58 -0.47 -14.75 -6.50
C MET A 58 -0.37 -15.03 -8.00
N VAL A 59 0.59 -14.42 -8.71
CA VAL A 59 0.78 -14.62 -10.16
C VAL A 59 1.27 -16.04 -10.49
N VAL A 60 2.13 -16.64 -9.65
CA VAL A 60 2.47 -18.08 -9.77
C VAL A 60 1.21 -18.94 -9.68
N GLY A 61 0.32 -18.64 -8.73
CA GLY A 61 -0.98 -19.31 -8.61
C GLY A 61 -1.89 -19.10 -9.83
N MET A 62 -1.84 -17.92 -10.46
CA MET A 62 -2.56 -17.68 -11.72
C MET A 62 -2.01 -18.54 -12.86
N TYR A 63 -0.68 -18.65 -13.00
CA TYR A 63 -0.06 -19.55 -13.98
C TYR A 63 -0.43 -21.01 -13.73
N ALA A 64 -0.47 -21.45 -12.47
CA ALA A 64 -0.91 -22.79 -12.10
C ALA A 64 -2.33 -23.11 -12.59
N ARG A 65 -3.23 -22.12 -12.62
CA ARG A 65 -4.61 -22.25 -13.13
C ARG A 65 -4.73 -22.10 -14.64
N ALA A 66 -3.83 -21.34 -15.26
CA ALA A 66 -3.82 -21.11 -16.71
C ALA A 66 -3.24 -22.31 -17.46
N VAL A 67 -2.11 -22.84 -17.00
CA VAL A 67 -1.41 -23.92 -17.69
C VAL A 67 -2.27 -25.19 -17.71
N GLY A 68 -2.51 -25.70 -18.92
CA GLY A 68 -3.38 -26.86 -19.15
C GLY A 68 -4.76 -26.49 -19.71
N ARG A 69 -5.13 -25.20 -19.69
CA ARG A 69 -6.30 -24.72 -20.43
C ARG A 69 -6.05 -24.68 -21.94
N GLU A 70 -7.12 -24.73 -22.72
CA GLU A 70 -7.08 -24.77 -24.18
C GLU A 70 -6.45 -23.51 -24.80
N GLU A 71 -6.70 -22.35 -24.19
CA GLU A 71 -6.19 -21.05 -24.63
C GLU A 71 -4.66 -20.94 -24.46
N MET A 72 -4.09 -21.72 -23.54
CA MET A 72 -2.65 -21.72 -23.29
C MET A 72 -1.92 -22.62 -24.30
N PRO A 73 -0.79 -22.18 -24.89
CA PRO A 73 -0.01 -23.04 -25.79
C PRO A 73 0.40 -24.34 -25.08
N LYS A 74 0.23 -25.50 -25.72
CA LYS A 74 0.53 -26.83 -25.13
C LYS A 74 1.96 -26.95 -24.58
N ARG A 75 2.93 -26.25 -25.18
CA ARG A 75 4.33 -26.24 -24.72
C ARG A 75 4.54 -25.50 -23.40
N SER A 76 3.59 -24.66 -22.98
CA SER A 76 3.66 -23.86 -21.75
C SER A 76 3.78 -24.70 -20.49
N SER A 77 3.42 -25.98 -20.50
CA SER A 77 3.55 -26.87 -19.33
C SER A 77 4.97 -27.43 -19.14
N ARG A 78 5.82 -27.41 -20.17
CA ARG A 78 7.08 -28.18 -20.20
C ARG A 78 8.23 -27.51 -19.44
N GLU A 79 8.41 -26.21 -19.66
CA GLU A 79 9.53 -25.45 -19.08
C GLU A 79 9.12 -24.00 -18.82
N VAL A 80 9.75 -23.35 -17.85
CA VAL A 80 9.42 -21.97 -17.44
C VAL A 80 9.61 -20.98 -18.58
N ALA A 81 10.58 -21.22 -19.47
CA ALA A 81 10.84 -20.34 -20.61
C ALA A 81 9.68 -20.27 -21.61
N GLN A 82 8.82 -21.30 -21.66
CA GLN A 82 7.63 -21.30 -22.53
C GLN A 82 6.53 -20.39 -22.00
N LEU A 83 6.44 -20.18 -20.68
CA LEU A 83 5.46 -19.27 -20.06
C LEU A 83 5.66 -17.81 -20.49
N PHE A 84 6.91 -17.44 -20.77
CA PHE A 84 7.29 -16.07 -21.16
C PHE A 84 7.44 -15.89 -22.69
N THR A 85 6.91 -16.82 -23.49
CA THR A 85 6.81 -16.62 -24.94
C THR A 85 5.67 -15.65 -25.27
N PRO A 86 5.74 -14.89 -26.38
CA PRO A 86 4.66 -13.95 -26.73
C PRO A 86 3.25 -14.59 -26.81
N PRO A 87 3.07 -15.81 -27.37
CA PRO A 87 1.77 -16.47 -27.35
C PRO A 87 1.28 -16.82 -25.94
N ALA A 88 2.16 -17.35 -25.08
CA ALA A 88 1.79 -17.73 -23.72
C ALA A 88 1.47 -16.52 -22.85
N VAL A 89 2.26 -15.44 -22.93
CA VAL A 89 2.00 -14.18 -22.20
C VAL A 89 0.67 -13.56 -22.67
N ARG A 90 0.37 -13.59 -23.98
CA ARG A 90 -0.89 -13.07 -24.51
C ARG A 90 -2.09 -13.88 -24.01
N ALA A 91 -2.02 -15.20 -24.08
CA ALA A 91 -3.09 -16.08 -23.60
C ALA A 91 -3.31 -15.93 -22.08
N PHE A 92 -2.22 -15.96 -21.29
CA PHE A 92 -2.26 -15.71 -19.86
C PHE A 92 -2.91 -14.36 -19.53
N TRP A 93 -2.53 -13.30 -20.26
CA TRP A 93 -3.07 -11.96 -20.04
C TRP A 93 -4.56 -11.90 -20.36
N GLY A 94 -5.02 -12.49 -21.47
CA GLY A 94 -6.43 -12.57 -21.81
C GLY A 94 -7.27 -13.23 -20.71
N LEU A 95 -6.81 -14.38 -20.21
CA LEU A 95 -7.43 -15.08 -19.09
C LEU A 95 -7.42 -14.23 -17.80
N ALA A 96 -6.33 -13.52 -17.52
CA ALA A 96 -6.25 -12.64 -16.36
C ALA A 96 -7.25 -11.47 -16.45
N VAL A 97 -7.34 -10.80 -17.60
CA VAL A 97 -8.27 -9.70 -17.85
C VAL A 97 -9.71 -10.16 -17.69
N ALA A 98 -10.06 -11.31 -18.23
CA ALA A 98 -11.39 -11.92 -18.08
C ALA A 98 -11.71 -12.36 -16.65
N GLY A 99 -10.74 -12.36 -15.72
CA GLY A 99 -10.96 -12.82 -14.35
C GLY A 99 -11.00 -14.34 -14.21
N GLU A 100 -10.63 -15.08 -15.25
CA GLU A 100 -10.64 -16.54 -15.29
C GLU A 100 -9.63 -17.18 -14.33
N LEU A 101 -8.61 -16.42 -13.95
CA LEU A 101 -7.50 -16.91 -13.12
C LEU A 101 -7.67 -16.55 -11.64
N ARG A 102 -8.87 -16.20 -11.19
CA ARG A 102 -9.17 -15.88 -9.78
C ARG A 102 -8.93 -17.09 -8.88
N HIS A 103 -8.54 -16.83 -7.63
CA HIS A 103 -8.27 -17.90 -6.67
C HIS A 103 -9.57 -18.56 -6.18
N TRP A 104 -10.59 -17.74 -5.90
CA TRP A 104 -11.89 -18.20 -5.44
C TRP A 104 -12.80 -18.44 -6.63
N GLU A 105 -13.42 -19.62 -6.69
CA GLU A 105 -14.31 -20.03 -7.76
C GLU A 105 -15.50 -19.07 -7.93
N LYS A 106 -16.10 -18.60 -6.83
CA LYS A 106 -17.16 -17.57 -6.81
C LYS A 106 -16.80 -16.24 -7.47
N ASP A 107 -15.52 -15.99 -7.71
CA ASP A 107 -15.00 -14.78 -8.34
C ASP A 107 -14.46 -15.03 -9.75
N ALA A 108 -14.42 -16.28 -10.22
CA ALA A 108 -14.04 -16.61 -11.59
C ALA A 108 -14.98 -15.92 -12.59
N GLY A 109 -14.43 -15.44 -13.70
CA GLY A 109 -15.14 -14.66 -14.71
C GLY A 109 -15.41 -13.19 -14.33
N LYS A 110 -15.07 -12.75 -13.10
CA LYS A 110 -15.15 -11.32 -12.72
C LYS A 110 -13.87 -10.59 -13.12
N PRO A 111 -13.91 -9.63 -14.07
CA PRO A 111 -12.73 -8.95 -14.58
C PRO A 111 -11.86 -8.36 -13.46
N LEU A 112 -10.54 -8.39 -13.65
CA LEU A 112 -9.61 -7.77 -12.69
C LEU A 112 -9.68 -6.24 -12.81
N PRO A 113 -9.71 -5.48 -11.68
CA PRO A 113 -9.54 -4.04 -11.72
C PRO A 113 -8.21 -3.66 -12.38
N VAL A 114 -8.18 -2.52 -13.10
CA VAL A 114 -6.98 -2.01 -13.81
C VAL A 114 -5.74 -1.95 -12.89
N ALA A 115 -5.91 -1.52 -11.64
CA ALA A 115 -4.83 -1.48 -10.66
C ALA A 115 -4.24 -2.88 -10.34
N THR A 116 -5.09 -3.91 -10.30
CA THR A 116 -4.64 -5.29 -10.13
C THR A 116 -3.95 -5.80 -11.38
N LEU A 117 -4.45 -5.45 -12.57
CA LEU A 117 -3.78 -5.78 -13.84
C LEU A 117 -2.39 -5.14 -13.91
N ARG A 118 -2.22 -3.88 -13.51
CA ARG A 118 -0.89 -3.25 -13.37
C ARG A 118 0.02 -4.06 -12.44
N THR A 119 -0.50 -4.47 -11.28
CA THR A 119 0.25 -5.32 -10.34
C THR A 119 0.68 -6.65 -10.98
N VAL A 120 -0.22 -7.30 -11.72
CA VAL A 120 0.08 -8.55 -12.45
C VAL A 120 1.15 -8.30 -13.50
N ARG A 121 1.05 -7.22 -14.30
CA ARG A 121 2.06 -6.82 -15.29
C ARG A 121 3.44 -6.59 -14.66
N ASP A 122 3.49 -5.87 -13.54
CA ASP A 122 4.74 -5.60 -12.83
C ASP A 122 5.35 -6.89 -12.26
N CYS A 123 4.52 -7.77 -11.71
CA CYS A 123 4.96 -9.08 -11.28
C CYS A 123 5.47 -9.91 -12.47
N LEU A 124 4.81 -9.89 -13.63
CA LEU A 124 5.31 -10.57 -14.84
C LEU A 124 6.69 -10.06 -15.25
N LYS A 125 6.96 -8.76 -15.11
CA LYS A 125 8.29 -8.16 -15.37
C LYS A 125 9.36 -8.77 -14.46
N ILE A 126 9.09 -8.83 -13.16
CA ILE A 126 10.00 -9.40 -12.17
C ILE A 126 10.19 -10.90 -12.43
N LEU A 127 9.09 -11.64 -12.61
CA LEU A 127 9.09 -13.08 -12.85
C LEU A 127 9.87 -13.45 -14.11
N ALA A 128 9.70 -12.72 -15.20
CA ALA A 128 10.47 -12.91 -16.42
C ALA A 128 11.97 -12.74 -16.15
N ALA A 129 12.36 -11.69 -15.43
CA ALA A 129 13.76 -11.38 -15.19
C ALA A 129 14.44 -12.44 -14.29
N VAL A 130 13.74 -13.03 -13.32
CA VAL A 130 14.29 -14.06 -12.43
C VAL A 130 14.23 -15.47 -13.03
N ALA A 131 13.23 -15.77 -13.87
CA ALA A 131 12.99 -17.11 -14.39
C ALA A 131 13.62 -17.35 -15.77
N VAL A 132 13.80 -16.30 -16.58
CA VAL A 132 14.46 -16.34 -17.88
C VAL A 132 15.43 -15.17 -18.04
N PRO A 133 16.51 -15.12 -17.22
CA PRO A 133 17.47 -14.02 -17.25
C PRO A 133 18.06 -13.82 -18.65
N GLY A 134 18.28 -12.56 -19.03
CA GLY A 134 18.82 -12.19 -20.34
C GLY A 134 17.82 -12.20 -21.50
N ARG A 135 16.61 -12.75 -21.32
CA ARG A 135 15.58 -12.76 -22.38
C ARG A 135 14.69 -11.52 -22.29
N ARG A 136 14.54 -10.81 -23.42
CA ARG A 136 13.53 -9.74 -23.54
C ARG A 136 12.14 -10.35 -23.68
N VAL A 137 11.26 -10.02 -22.74
CA VAL A 137 9.85 -10.46 -22.73
C VAL A 137 8.96 -9.26 -23.03
N LYS A 138 8.13 -9.37 -24.07
CA LYS A 138 7.15 -8.33 -24.41
C LYS A 138 5.96 -8.44 -23.46
N LEU A 139 5.83 -7.48 -22.56
CA LEU A 139 4.73 -7.43 -21.61
C LEU A 139 3.51 -6.70 -22.19
N PRO A 140 2.30 -7.05 -21.74
CA PRO A 140 1.09 -6.30 -22.08
C PRO A 140 1.17 -4.84 -21.64
N VAL A 141 0.50 -3.97 -22.40
CA VAL A 141 0.27 -2.57 -22.02
C VAL A 141 -0.98 -2.54 -21.14
N VAL A 142 -0.92 -1.80 -20.04
CA VAL A 142 -2.09 -1.53 -19.20
C VAL A 142 -2.31 -0.04 -19.28
N GLU A 143 -3.52 0.36 -19.67
CA GLU A 143 -3.90 1.76 -19.69
C GLU A 143 -3.77 2.37 -18.31
N ASP A 144 -3.44 3.66 -18.30
CA ASP A 144 -3.35 4.34 -17.04
C ASP A 144 -4.75 4.59 -16.48
N ALA A 145 -5.04 3.99 -15.32
CA ALA A 145 -6.24 4.32 -14.59
C ALA A 145 -6.19 5.81 -14.22
N GLU A 146 -7.15 6.57 -14.72
CA GLU A 146 -7.37 7.95 -14.31
C GLU A 146 -7.52 8.01 -12.79
N LEU A 147 -6.81 8.95 -12.19
CA LEU A 147 -6.91 9.18 -10.76
C LEU A 147 -8.31 9.69 -10.47
N LYS A 148 -8.98 9.08 -9.49
CA LYS A 148 -10.25 9.60 -9.02
C LYS A 148 -10.07 11.05 -8.53
N PRO A 149 -11.08 11.91 -8.73
CA PRO A 149 -11.06 13.27 -8.21
C PRO A 149 -10.89 13.25 -6.68
N THR A 150 -10.22 14.28 -6.20
CA THR A 150 -10.05 14.59 -4.77
C THR A 150 -11.30 15.29 -4.25
N VAL A 151 -11.40 15.39 -2.93
CA VAL A 151 -12.48 16.13 -2.26
C VAL A 151 -12.24 17.63 -2.40
N ASP A 152 -13.29 18.45 -2.52
CA ASP A 152 -13.16 19.91 -2.54
C ASP A 152 -12.76 20.43 -1.14
N PRO A 153 -11.82 21.39 -1.01
CA PRO A 153 -11.39 21.91 0.28
C PRO A 153 -12.53 22.46 1.17
N ARG A 154 -13.57 23.08 0.59
CA ARG A 154 -14.72 23.59 1.35
C ARG A 154 -15.55 22.46 1.96
N GLN A 155 -15.57 21.31 1.31
CA GLN A 155 -16.25 20.11 1.83
C GLN A 155 -15.49 19.51 3.01
N LEU A 156 -14.15 19.59 3.03
CA LEU A 156 -13.35 19.04 4.13
C LEU A 156 -13.71 19.66 5.49
N THR A 157 -13.97 20.97 5.54
CA THR A 157 -14.39 21.65 6.77
C THR A 157 -15.80 21.23 7.22
N ALA A 158 -16.75 21.12 6.28
CA ALA A 158 -18.10 20.64 6.58
C ALA A 158 -18.06 19.19 7.09
N VAL A 159 -17.26 18.35 6.45
CA VAL A 159 -17.01 16.95 6.82
C VAL A 159 -16.44 16.83 8.23
N TYR A 160 -15.47 17.67 8.56
CA TYR A 160 -14.88 17.68 9.89
C TYR A 160 -15.93 18.00 10.96
N ARG A 161 -16.75 19.03 10.73
CA ARG A 161 -17.83 19.43 11.63
C ARG A 161 -18.83 18.29 11.85
N GLU A 162 -19.31 17.69 10.77
CA GLU A 162 -20.30 16.60 10.85
C GLU A 162 -19.71 15.34 11.51
N LEU A 163 -18.43 15.03 11.27
CA LEU A 163 -17.74 13.94 11.97
C LEU A 163 -17.61 14.23 13.48
N VAL A 164 -17.40 15.48 13.88
CA VAL A 164 -17.38 15.90 15.29
C VAL A 164 -18.76 15.71 15.92
N ASP A 165 -19.81 16.19 15.27
CA ASP A 165 -21.19 16.10 15.73
C ASP A 165 -21.59 14.61 15.88
N LEU A 166 -21.26 13.79 14.89
CA LEU A 166 -21.57 12.34 14.90
C LEU A 166 -20.69 11.53 15.85
N ALA A 167 -19.49 12.01 16.19
CA ALA A 167 -18.71 11.43 17.27
C ALA A 167 -19.33 11.71 18.64
N GLY A 168 -20.03 12.84 18.79
CA GLY A 168 -20.75 13.23 20.01
C GLY A 168 -22.14 12.61 20.14
N GLU A 169 -22.85 12.43 19.04
CA GLU A 169 -24.23 11.93 19.03
C GLU A 169 -24.30 10.39 18.82
N GLY A 170 -25.49 9.81 19.07
CA GLY A 170 -25.78 8.38 19.29
C GLY A 170 -25.36 7.38 18.19
N PRO A 171 -25.73 6.09 18.31
CA PRO A 171 -25.16 5.05 17.45
C PRO A 171 -25.47 5.30 15.96
N LEU A 172 -24.43 5.23 15.13
CA LEU A 172 -24.59 5.28 13.68
C LEU A 172 -24.93 3.87 13.20
N GLU A 173 -26.19 3.61 12.84
CA GLU A 173 -26.64 2.30 12.37
C GLU A 173 -26.88 2.30 10.85
N LEU A 174 -26.35 1.27 10.18
CA LEU A 174 -26.67 0.95 8.78
C LEU A 174 -26.78 -0.57 8.65
N ASP A 175 -27.88 -1.06 8.08
CA ASP A 175 -28.13 -2.50 7.85
C ASP A 175 -27.94 -3.36 9.12
N GLY A 176 -28.41 -2.87 10.27
CA GLY A 176 -28.27 -3.54 11.58
C GLY A 176 -26.83 -3.55 12.13
N ARG A 177 -25.91 -2.77 11.55
CA ARG A 177 -24.53 -2.61 12.03
C ARG A 177 -24.34 -1.21 12.62
N ALA A 178 -24.36 -1.15 13.95
CA ALA A 178 -24.02 0.06 14.69
C ALA A 178 -22.51 0.30 14.71
N ILE A 179 -22.08 1.54 14.47
CA ILE A 179 -20.74 2.02 14.78
C ILE A 179 -20.72 2.44 16.25
N ARG A 180 -19.96 1.71 17.05
CA ARG A 180 -19.85 1.98 18.50
C ARG A 180 -19.14 3.29 18.77
N ALA A 181 -19.38 3.89 19.93
CA ALA A 181 -18.76 5.17 20.33
C ALA A 181 -17.22 5.13 20.20
N GLN A 182 -16.61 4.01 20.57
CA GLN A 182 -15.16 3.80 20.45
C GLN A 182 -14.69 3.77 18.99
N GLU A 183 -15.48 3.19 18.08
CA GLU A 183 -15.15 3.20 16.65
C GLU A 183 -15.32 4.59 16.04
N ARG A 184 -16.29 5.39 16.52
CA ARG A 184 -16.49 6.79 16.10
C ARG A 184 -15.35 7.70 16.58
N ALA A 185 -14.96 7.59 17.85
CA ALA A 185 -13.82 8.31 18.41
C ALA A 185 -12.54 8.03 17.61
N ARG A 186 -12.28 6.74 17.30
CA ARG A 186 -11.15 6.35 16.45
C ARG A 186 -11.25 6.93 15.04
N LEU A 187 -12.42 6.85 14.41
CA LEU A 187 -12.63 7.34 13.05
C LEU A 187 -12.36 8.85 12.97
N LEU A 188 -12.93 9.62 13.91
CA LEU A 188 -12.72 11.06 13.99
C LEU A 188 -11.23 11.36 14.14
N ALA A 189 -10.55 10.79 15.14
CA ALA A 189 -9.12 11.00 15.36
C ALA A 189 -8.26 10.65 14.13
N MET A 190 -8.56 9.52 13.47
CA MET A 190 -7.86 9.11 12.24
C MET A 190 -8.05 10.13 11.11
N VAL A 191 -9.28 10.59 10.89
CA VAL A 191 -9.57 11.58 9.84
C VAL A 191 -8.88 12.90 10.14
N SER A 192 -8.99 13.39 11.38
CA SER A 192 -8.33 14.62 11.84
C SER A 192 -6.82 14.59 11.59
N VAL A 193 -6.14 13.50 11.98
CA VAL A 193 -4.70 13.33 11.73
C VAL A 193 -4.40 13.29 10.23
N VAL A 194 -5.22 12.62 9.40
CA VAL A 194 -5.00 12.59 7.94
C VAL A 194 -5.15 13.96 7.31
N LEU A 195 -6.07 14.80 7.80
CA LEU A 195 -6.26 16.14 7.28
C LEU A 195 -5.07 17.05 7.62
N ASP A 196 -4.55 16.97 8.84
CA ASP A 196 -3.42 17.80 9.28
C ASP A 196 -2.06 17.33 8.71
N THR A 197 -1.94 16.03 8.40
CA THR A 197 -0.64 15.43 8.04
C THR A 197 -0.57 14.83 6.64
N GLY A 198 -1.70 14.59 5.98
CA GLY A 198 -1.71 13.86 4.71
C GLY A 198 -1.09 12.46 4.83
N ALA A 199 -1.13 11.85 6.02
CA ALA A 199 -0.57 10.52 6.26
C ALA A 199 -1.28 9.44 5.44
N ARG A 200 -0.49 8.51 4.87
CA ARG A 200 -1.02 7.30 4.23
C ARG A 200 -1.47 6.31 5.29
N VAL A 201 -2.39 5.42 4.92
CA VAL A 201 -2.85 4.32 5.80
C VAL A 201 -1.68 3.48 6.38
N GLY A 202 -0.63 3.25 5.59
CA GLY A 202 0.56 2.53 6.06
C GLY A 202 1.49 3.35 6.96
N GLU A 203 1.42 4.68 6.90
CA GLU A 203 2.12 5.59 7.81
C GLU A 203 1.34 5.64 9.13
N LEU A 204 0.01 5.77 9.07
CA LEU A 204 -0.88 5.65 10.24
C LEU A 204 -0.64 4.35 11.01
N GLU A 205 -0.64 3.18 10.35
CA GLU A 205 -0.42 1.87 11.02
C GLU A 205 0.81 1.87 11.96
N ARG A 206 1.84 2.62 11.62
CA ARG A 206 3.12 2.64 12.34
C ARG A 206 3.18 3.67 13.45
N MET A 207 2.25 4.62 13.50
CA MET A 207 2.20 5.63 14.54
C MET A 207 2.08 5.00 15.92
N ASN A 208 2.86 5.53 16.84
CA ASN A 208 2.84 5.22 18.26
C ASN A 208 2.34 6.43 19.05
N VAL A 209 1.94 6.22 20.30
CA VAL A 209 1.59 7.31 21.21
C VAL A 209 2.79 8.25 21.40
N ASP A 210 4.00 7.70 21.43
CA ASP A 210 5.24 8.49 21.54
C ASP A 210 5.50 9.39 20.31
N ASP A 211 4.81 9.17 19.19
CA ASP A 211 4.87 10.06 18.04
C ASP A 211 4.05 11.35 18.26
N LEU A 212 3.22 11.42 19.29
CA LEU A 212 2.48 12.62 19.69
C LEU A 212 3.30 13.44 20.68
N ALA A 213 3.44 14.74 20.43
CA ALA A 213 4.07 15.63 21.41
C ALA A 213 3.21 15.78 22.67
N PRO A 214 3.82 16.13 23.83
CA PRO A 214 3.08 16.50 25.02
C PRO A 214 2.02 17.57 24.71
N GLY A 215 0.80 17.40 25.22
CA GLY A 215 -0.32 18.30 24.93
C GLY A 215 -0.93 18.15 23.53
N LEU A 216 -0.52 17.14 22.77
CA LEU A 216 -1.04 16.80 21.43
C LEU A 216 -0.83 17.90 20.39
N GLY A 217 0.04 18.87 20.63
CA GLY A 217 0.26 20.00 19.70
C GLY A 217 0.85 19.60 18.35
N GLU A 218 1.54 18.46 18.31
CA GLU A 218 2.30 17.97 17.17
C GLU A 218 2.19 16.45 17.05
N VAL A 219 2.31 15.94 15.83
CA VAL A 219 2.52 14.52 15.54
C VAL A 219 3.71 14.30 14.60
N ARG A 220 4.50 13.27 14.90
CA ARG A 220 5.61 12.78 14.07
C ARG A 220 5.09 11.75 13.07
N VAL A 221 5.40 11.94 11.80
CA VAL A 221 5.04 11.04 10.72
C VAL A 221 6.30 10.48 10.08
N THR A 222 6.50 9.18 10.22
CA THR A 222 7.58 8.49 9.50
C THR A 222 7.17 8.26 8.04
N ARG A 223 7.61 9.16 7.16
CA ARG A 223 7.45 9.03 5.70
C ARG A 223 8.30 7.89 5.18
N ARG A 224 7.69 7.09 4.31
CA ARG A 224 8.44 6.16 3.45
C ARG A 224 8.25 6.62 2.02
N PRO A 225 9.32 7.03 1.32
CA PRO A 225 9.21 7.42 -0.07
C PRO A 225 8.74 6.22 -0.91
N GLN A 226 7.44 6.19 -1.22
CA GLN A 226 6.90 5.29 -2.23
C GLN A 226 6.94 6.05 -3.55
N HIS A 227 7.91 5.74 -4.41
CA HIS A 227 8.00 6.27 -5.78
C HIS A 227 7.45 7.70 -5.89
N SER A 228 7.89 8.59 -4.99
CA SER A 228 7.23 9.88 -4.85
C SER A 228 7.72 10.81 -5.93
N ASP A 229 6.80 11.60 -6.49
CA ASP A 229 7.11 12.71 -7.39
C ASP A 229 8.20 13.59 -6.79
N ARG A 230 8.19 13.81 -5.47
CA ARG A 230 9.23 14.52 -4.71
C ARG A 230 10.63 13.89 -4.80
N GLY A 231 10.73 12.56 -4.86
CA GLY A 231 12.02 11.88 -5.04
C GLY A 231 12.53 12.01 -6.48
N PHE A 232 11.62 11.98 -7.45
CA PHE A 232 11.97 12.28 -8.83
C PHE A 232 12.34 13.74 -9.03
N GLU A 233 11.67 14.65 -8.33
CA GLU A 233 11.93 16.09 -8.33
C GLU A 233 13.28 16.42 -7.70
N GLU A 234 13.58 15.86 -6.53
CA GLU A 234 14.87 16.02 -5.86
C GLU A 234 16.03 15.50 -6.72
N VAL A 235 15.90 14.29 -7.28
CA VAL A 235 16.93 13.74 -8.18
C VAL A 235 17.02 14.53 -9.49
N ALA A 236 15.89 15.00 -10.01
CA ALA A 236 15.85 15.86 -11.19
C ALA A 236 16.57 17.19 -10.93
N TYR A 237 16.32 17.81 -9.78
CA TYR A 237 16.97 19.03 -9.34
C TYR A 237 18.48 18.84 -9.19
N ARG A 238 18.93 17.80 -8.46
CA ARG A 238 20.37 17.48 -8.27
C ARG A 238 21.10 17.23 -9.58
N LEU A 239 20.45 16.60 -10.55
CA LEU A 239 21.04 16.25 -11.84
C LEU A 239 20.77 17.28 -12.95
N GLY A 240 20.04 18.37 -12.67
CA GLY A 240 19.69 19.39 -13.65
C GLY A 240 18.85 18.85 -14.83
N VAL A 241 17.98 17.86 -14.59
CA VAL A 241 17.13 17.25 -15.63
C VAL A 241 15.66 17.47 -15.32
N ALA A 242 14.78 17.28 -16.32
CA ALA A 242 13.34 17.30 -16.08
C ALA A 242 12.91 16.06 -15.24
N GLN A 243 11.97 16.25 -14.31
CA GLN A 243 11.36 15.16 -13.53
C GLN A 243 10.81 14.03 -14.42
N SER A 244 10.22 14.39 -15.57
CA SER A 244 9.73 13.42 -16.56
C SER A 244 10.84 12.50 -17.11
N THR A 245 12.09 12.98 -17.16
CA THR A 245 13.25 12.20 -17.60
C THR A 245 13.61 11.15 -16.55
N VAL A 246 13.63 11.56 -15.27
CA VAL A 246 13.82 10.63 -14.14
C VAL A 246 12.73 9.56 -14.14
N SER A 247 11.46 9.97 -14.27
CA SER A 247 10.32 9.06 -14.33
C SER A 247 10.44 8.03 -15.48
N LYS A 248 10.77 8.48 -16.71
CA LYS A 248 10.97 7.59 -17.87
C LYS A 248 12.13 6.62 -17.68
N VAL A 249 13.27 7.09 -17.15
CA VAL A 249 14.43 6.23 -16.87
C VAL A 249 14.07 5.17 -15.84
N MET A 250 13.33 5.52 -14.78
CA MET A 250 12.88 4.58 -13.76
C MET A 250 11.81 3.61 -14.28
N ALA A 251 10.97 4.04 -15.23
CA ALA A 251 10.05 3.16 -15.96
C ALA A 251 10.80 2.15 -16.88
N GLY A 252 12.07 2.42 -17.20
CA GLY A 252 12.92 1.63 -18.09
C GLY A 252 12.90 2.11 -19.54
N GLU A 253 12.29 3.26 -19.80
CA GLU A 253 12.23 3.92 -21.11
C GLU A 253 13.51 4.72 -21.34
N THR A 254 14.58 4.01 -21.70
CA THR A 254 15.94 4.55 -21.82
C THR A 254 16.34 4.95 -23.23
N GLN A 255 15.42 4.89 -24.20
CA GLN A 255 15.71 4.98 -25.64
C GLN A 255 16.34 6.32 -26.08
N ARG A 256 16.22 7.39 -25.29
CA ARG A 256 16.72 8.75 -25.63
C ARG A 256 17.74 9.31 -24.64
N ALA A 257 18.07 8.58 -23.58
CA ALA A 257 18.99 9.05 -22.54
C ALA A 257 20.38 8.41 -22.73
N SER A 258 21.44 9.17 -22.47
CA SER A 258 22.80 8.60 -22.49
C SER A 258 22.93 7.53 -21.39
N HIS A 259 23.79 6.54 -21.62
CA HIS A 259 24.07 5.49 -20.62
C HIS A 259 24.55 6.09 -19.29
N GLN A 260 25.35 7.17 -19.36
CA GLN A 260 25.84 7.88 -18.20
C GLN A 260 24.71 8.54 -17.39
N LEU A 261 23.81 9.27 -18.06
CA LEU A 261 22.66 9.89 -17.38
C LEU A 261 21.73 8.85 -16.74
N VAL A 262 21.50 7.72 -17.43
CA VAL A 262 20.74 6.60 -16.87
C VAL A 262 21.40 6.03 -15.62
N HIS A 263 22.73 5.91 -15.62
CA HIS A 263 23.49 5.44 -14.46
C HIS A 263 23.43 6.44 -13.31
N ASP A 264 23.62 7.74 -13.56
CA ASP A 264 23.59 8.78 -12.54
C ASP A 264 22.19 8.93 -11.91
N ILE A 265 21.12 8.93 -12.72
CA ILE A 265 19.74 8.91 -12.20
C ILE A 265 19.50 7.70 -11.30
N ARG A 266 20.00 6.51 -11.69
CA ARG A 266 19.83 5.29 -10.89
C ARG A 266 20.60 5.35 -9.58
N ARG A 267 21.84 5.85 -9.60
CA ARG A 267 22.68 6.03 -8.40
C ARG A 267 22.03 7.00 -7.42
N GLU A 268 21.59 8.17 -7.89
CA GLU A 268 20.93 9.16 -7.05
C GLU A 268 19.59 8.65 -6.48
N MET A 269 18.80 7.94 -7.30
CA MET A 269 17.57 7.30 -6.80
C MET A 269 17.84 6.20 -5.78
N GLU A 270 18.96 5.48 -5.89
CA GLU A 270 19.40 4.49 -4.92
C GLU A 270 19.86 5.16 -3.63
N ALA A 271 20.65 6.23 -3.70
CA ALA A 271 21.06 7.05 -2.56
C ALA A 271 19.84 7.63 -1.83
N PHE A 272 18.90 8.25 -2.56
CA PHE A 272 17.66 8.78 -2.00
C PHE A 272 16.80 7.71 -1.32
N ARG A 273 16.77 6.49 -1.85
CA ARG A 273 16.09 5.35 -1.20
C ARG A 273 16.86 4.84 0.02
N ALA A 274 18.18 4.93 0.00
CA ALA A 274 19.06 4.52 1.09
C ALA A 274 19.03 5.49 2.28
N GLU A 275 18.70 6.78 2.05
CA GLU A 275 18.46 7.78 3.11
C GLU A 275 17.35 7.36 4.11
N GLY A 276 16.55 6.34 3.77
CA GLY A 276 15.66 5.68 4.71
C GLY A 276 14.36 6.46 4.97
N PRO A 277 13.59 6.05 5.99
CA PRO A 277 12.37 6.75 6.36
C PRO A 277 12.69 8.13 6.94
N ARG A 278 12.06 9.19 6.42
CA ARG A 278 12.18 10.54 6.98
C ARG A 278 11.09 10.75 8.01
N VAL A 279 11.42 11.31 9.17
CA VAL A 279 10.44 11.70 10.17
C VAL A 279 10.11 13.17 9.93
N GLU A 280 8.86 13.47 9.62
CA GLU A 280 8.36 14.84 9.45
C GLU A 280 7.43 15.17 10.61
N ARG A 281 7.47 16.42 11.08
CA ARG A 281 6.66 16.92 12.20
C ARG A 281 5.51 17.76 11.67
N TYR A 282 4.33 17.62 12.24
CA TYR A 282 3.14 18.35 11.80
C TYR A 282 2.39 18.90 12.99
N ALA A 283 1.98 20.17 12.90
CA ALA A 283 1.07 20.76 13.88
C ALA A 283 -0.30 20.10 13.80
N LEU A 284 -0.83 19.69 14.94
CA LEU A 284 -2.23 19.28 15.05
C LEU A 284 -3.10 20.50 15.33
N SER A 285 -4.16 20.66 14.54
CA SER A 285 -5.18 21.67 14.77
C SER A 285 -5.85 21.44 16.13
N GLU A 286 -6.43 22.49 16.72
CA GLU A 286 -7.13 22.36 18.01
C GLU A 286 -8.19 21.25 17.98
N ALA A 287 -8.92 21.18 16.87
CA ALA A 287 -9.93 20.18 16.70
C ALA A 287 -9.34 18.76 16.64
N SER A 288 -8.20 18.57 15.96
CA SER A 288 -7.47 17.30 15.94
C SER A 288 -6.97 16.92 17.33
N ARG A 289 -6.50 17.88 18.14
CA ARG A 289 -6.10 17.64 19.53
C ARG A 289 -7.24 17.06 20.36
N VAL A 290 -8.43 17.66 20.25
CA VAL A 290 -9.63 17.17 20.94
C VAL A 290 -10.01 15.76 20.46
N ALA A 291 -10.01 15.53 19.15
CA ALA A 291 -10.35 14.23 18.57
C ALA A 291 -9.36 13.14 19.01
N VAL A 292 -8.06 13.41 18.92
CA VAL A 292 -7.00 12.50 19.35
C VAL A 292 -7.06 12.26 20.85
N GLY A 293 -7.26 13.29 21.68
CA GLY A 293 -7.42 13.16 23.13
C GLY A 293 -8.57 12.21 23.50
N ARG A 294 -9.76 12.41 22.93
CA ARG A 294 -10.91 11.51 23.12
C ARG A 294 -10.62 10.07 22.70
N TRP A 295 -9.84 9.89 21.63
CA TRP A 295 -9.41 8.57 21.21
C TRP A 295 -8.42 7.95 22.19
N LEU A 296 -7.46 8.71 22.73
CA LEU A 296 -6.50 8.22 23.71
C LEU A 296 -7.22 7.72 24.98
N ASP A 297 -8.24 8.42 25.47
CA ASP A 297 -9.04 7.97 26.62
C ASP A 297 -9.68 6.60 26.37
N VAL A 298 -10.29 6.42 25.19
CA VAL A 298 -10.88 5.14 24.77
C VAL A 298 -9.81 4.06 24.61
N ARG A 299 -8.71 4.41 23.96
CA ARG A 299 -7.61 3.51 23.65
C ARG A 299 -6.95 2.97 24.92
N ASP A 300 -6.74 3.82 25.91
CA ASP A 300 -6.06 3.44 27.15
C ASP A 300 -6.86 2.38 27.91
N GLY A 301 -8.19 2.50 27.91
CA GLY A 301 -9.08 1.44 28.40
C GLY A 301 -8.98 0.13 27.61
N LEU A 302 -8.79 0.20 26.28
CA LEU A 302 -8.65 -0.99 25.43
C LEU A 302 -7.31 -1.72 25.62
N VAL A 303 -6.21 -0.98 25.89
CA VAL A 303 -4.86 -1.58 26.00
C VAL A 303 -4.45 -1.95 27.42
N ALA A 304 -5.21 -1.51 28.44
CA ALA A 304 -4.88 -1.73 29.86
C ALA A 304 -4.59 -3.21 30.19
N GLY A 305 -5.34 -4.14 29.57
CA GLY A 305 -5.26 -5.57 29.85
C GLY A 305 -4.39 -6.41 28.90
N ILE A 306 -3.58 -5.80 28.01
CA ILE A 306 -2.86 -6.54 26.95
C ILE A 306 -1.35 -6.45 27.13
N GLU A 307 -0.67 -7.56 26.95
CA GLU A 307 0.79 -7.61 26.85
C GLU A 307 1.24 -7.38 25.40
N GLY A 308 2.12 -6.39 25.17
CA GLY A 308 2.61 -6.02 23.84
C GLY A 308 1.64 -5.13 23.04
N GLY A 309 2.19 -4.20 22.23
CA GLY A 309 1.40 -3.30 21.38
C GLY A 309 0.81 -2.07 22.09
N LYS A 310 1.09 -1.89 23.39
CA LYS A 310 0.68 -0.73 24.20
C LYS A 310 1.18 0.62 23.69
N SER A 311 2.14 0.65 22.78
CA SER A 311 2.64 1.89 22.17
C SER A 311 1.86 2.28 20.92
N ALA A 312 1.14 1.38 20.26
CA ALA A 312 0.50 1.67 18.96
C ALA A 312 -0.62 2.70 19.12
N LEU A 313 -0.62 3.77 18.32
CA LEU A 313 -1.66 4.81 18.40
C LEU A 313 -3.03 4.27 17.98
N TRP A 314 -3.06 3.43 16.95
CA TRP A 314 -4.29 2.84 16.44
C TRP A 314 -4.40 1.38 16.86
N VAL A 315 -5.50 1.06 17.54
CA VAL A 315 -5.78 -0.29 18.04
C VAL A 315 -7.16 -0.78 17.62
N THR A 316 -7.37 -2.10 17.68
CA THR A 316 -8.66 -2.74 17.44
C THR A 316 -9.65 -2.38 18.55
N VAL A 317 -10.88 -2.03 18.19
CA VAL A 317 -11.97 -1.77 19.15
C VAL A 317 -12.75 -3.04 19.47
N LEU A 318 -12.80 -3.97 18.51
CA LEU A 318 -13.51 -5.23 18.60
C LEU A 318 -12.54 -6.39 18.46
N GLN A 319 -12.92 -7.54 19.01
CA GLN A 319 -12.24 -8.80 18.76
C GLN A 319 -12.22 -9.08 17.25
N SER A 320 -11.07 -9.53 16.77
CA SER A 320 -10.85 -9.82 15.36
C SER A 320 -10.03 -11.10 15.20
N LYS A 321 -9.84 -11.54 13.95
CA LYS A 321 -8.92 -12.65 13.65
C LYS A 321 -7.48 -12.39 14.12
N ALA A 322 -7.11 -11.12 14.31
CA ALA A 322 -5.77 -10.76 14.77
C ALA A 322 -5.63 -10.87 16.31
N GLY A 323 -6.73 -10.95 17.06
CA GLY A 323 -6.71 -11.04 18.52
C GLY A 323 -7.80 -10.20 19.21
N PRO A 324 -7.68 -9.99 20.53
CA PRO A 324 -8.65 -9.22 21.32
C PRO A 324 -8.68 -7.73 20.89
N PRO A 325 -9.67 -6.94 21.38
CA PRO A 325 -9.57 -5.48 21.35
C PRO A 325 -8.24 -4.99 21.92
N GLY A 326 -7.74 -3.83 21.50
CA GLY A 326 -6.53 -3.16 21.99
C GLY A 326 -5.21 -3.56 21.31
N ILE A 327 -5.21 -4.52 20.38
CA ILE A 327 -4.01 -4.81 19.58
C ILE A 327 -3.85 -3.82 18.42
N ARG A 328 -2.62 -3.59 17.94
CA ARG A 328 -2.34 -2.72 16.78
C ARG A 328 -3.19 -3.11 15.57
N ILE A 329 -3.91 -2.14 15.00
CA ILE A 329 -4.63 -2.35 13.75
C ILE A 329 -3.68 -2.21 12.55
N ARG A 330 -3.70 -3.21 11.65
CA ARG A 330 -2.90 -3.22 10.42
C ARG A 330 -3.47 -2.25 9.38
N ALA A 331 -2.66 -1.82 8.40
CA ALA A 331 -3.10 -0.91 7.34
C ALA A 331 -4.40 -1.36 6.65
N GLN A 332 -4.55 -2.65 6.34
CA GLN A 332 -5.80 -3.15 5.76
C GLN A 332 -7.00 -2.94 6.70
N GLY A 333 -6.82 -3.17 8.00
CA GLY A 333 -7.86 -2.95 9.00
C GLY A 333 -8.21 -1.47 9.16
N LEU A 334 -7.22 -0.57 9.12
CA LEU A 334 -7.43 0.88 9.13
C LEU A 334 -8.26 1.33 7.94
N GLY A 335 -7.88 0.89 6.73
CA GLY A 335 -8.63 1.20 5.51
C GLY A 335 -10.07 0.69 5.54
N GLN A 336 -10.30 -0.51 6.06
CA GLN A 336 -11.65 -1.07 6.24
C GLN A 336 -12.46 -0.31 7.31
N SER A 337 -11.84 0.06 8.42
CA SER A 337 -12.48 0.86 9.47
C SER A 337 -12.91 2.21 8.94
N TYR A 338 -12.02 2.91 8.22
CA TYR A 338 -12.32 4.17 7.57
C TYR A 338 -13.48 4.03 6.58
N GLY A 339 -13.38 3.07 5.64
CA GLY A 339 -14.41 2.89 4.61
C GLY A 339 -15.78 2.55 5.19
N ARG A 340 -15.83 1.72 6.25
CA ARG A 340 -17.08 1.44 6.98
C ARG A 340 -17.64 2.69 7.62
N GLY A 341 -16.82 3.43 8.35
CA GLY A 341 -17.21 4.67 9.03
C GLY A 341 -17.80 5.69 8.06
N VAL A 342 -17.06 5.95 6.97
CA VAL A 342 -17.46 6.90 5.94
C VAL A 342 -18.71 6.44 5.17
N ASN A 343 -18.90 5.14 4.94
CA ASN A 343 -20.13 4.65 4.32
C ASN A 343 -21.38 4.94 5.15
N VAL A 344 -21.31 4.68 6.46
CA VAL A 344 -22.45 4.95 7.36
C VAL A 344 -22.71 6.45 7.44
N LEU A 345 -21.65 7.25 7.54
CA LEU A 345 -21.72 8.72 7.50
C LEU A 345 -22.40 9.22 6.23
N ASN A 346 -21.93 8.78 5.06
CA ASN A 346 -22.50 9.18 3.77
C ASN A 346 -23.98 8.83 3.66
N TRP A 347 -24.39 7.70 4.23
CA TRP A 347 -25.79 7.27 4.24
C TRP A 347 -26.64 8.17 5.16
N LEU A 348 -26.19 8.42 6.39
CA LEU A 348 -26.92 9.26 7.35
C LEU A 348 -27.09 10.70 6.87
N MET A 349 -26.07 11.19 6.16
CA MET A 349 -26.03 12.55 5.64
C MET A 349 -26.67 12.67 4.26
N ALA A 350 -27.10 11.56 3.65
CA ALA A 350 -27.69 11.55 2.32
C ALA A 350 -28.92 12.48 2.28
N GLY A 351 -28.93 13.40 1.31
CA GLY A 351 -30.02 14.37 1.13
C GLY A 351 -29.97 15.60 2.04
N ARG A 352 -29.00 15.71 2.95
CA ARG A 352 -28.80 16.97 3.70
C ARG A 352 -28.26 18.07 2.76
N PRO A 353 -28.81 19.29 2.81
CA PRO A 353 -28.33 20.40 1.99
C PRO A 353 -26.83 20.66 2.20
N GLY A 354 -26.07 20.75 1.12
CA GLY A 354 -24.63 21.00 1.16
C GLY A 354 -23.76 19.77 1.47
N TRP A 355 -24.36 18.59 1.67
CA TRP A 355 -23.61 17.35 1.85
C TRP A 355 -23.26 16.70 0.51
N GLU A 356 -21.98 16.43 0.31
CA GLU A 356 -21.49 15.55 -0.76
C GLU A 356 -20.85 14.28 -0.17
N PRO A 357 -21.17 13.09 -0.70
CA PRO A 357 -20.63 11.84 -0.17
C PRO A 357 -19.11 11.80 -0.20
N LEU A 358 -18.52 11.55 0.96
CA LEU A 358 -17.08 11.38 1.13
C LEU A 358 -16.54 10.13 0.42
N PRO A 359 -15.27 10.16 0.01
CA PRO A 359 -14.64 8.99 -0.56
C PRO A 359 -14.42 7.91 0.51
N VAL A 360 -14.87 6.69 0.21
CA VAL A 360 -14.68 5.50 1.04
C VAL A 360 -13.23 4.98 1.07
N ARG A 361 -12.34 5.65 0.33
CA ARG A 361 -10.88 5.40 0.34
C ARG A 361 -10.16 6.62 0.89
N MET A 362 -9.43 6.40 1.99
CA MET A 362 -8.64 7.43 2.66
C MET A 362 -7.63 8.12 1.73
N GLU A 363 -7.15 7.42 0.69
CA GLU A 363 -6.23 8.00 -0.29
C GLU A 363 -6.81 9.21 -1.05
N GLN A 364 -8.12 9.25 -1.28
CA GLN A 364 -8.76 10.41 -1.93
C GLN A 364 -8.86 11.61 -0.99
N LEU A 365 -9.11 11.36 0.30
CA LEU A 365 -9.12 12.38 1.35
C LEU A 365 -7.71 12.96 1.54
N ARG A 366 -6.71 12.09 1.66
CA ARG A 366 -5.29 12.44 1.79
C ARG A 366 -4.80 13.35 0.66
N ARG A 367 -5.23 13.08 -0.58
CA ARG A 367 -4.83 13.85 -1.76
C ARG A 367 -5.52 15.21 -1.87
N ALA A 368 -6.55 15.46 -1.06
CA ALA A 368 -7.25 16.74 -1.02
C ALA A 368 -6.55 17.77 -0.11
N VAL A 369 -5.52 17.36 0.62
CA VAL A 369 -4.76 18.23 1.53
C VAL A 369 -3.30 18.30 1.11
N ASP A 370 -2.69 19.46 1.30
CA ASP A 370 -1.26 19.71 1.09
C ASP A 370 -0.62 20.25 2.38
N PRO A 371 -0.33 19.37 3.35
CA PRO A 371 0.11 19.75 4.68
C PRO A 371 1.59 20.14 4.66
N VAL A 372 1.90 21.28 5.26
CA VAL A 372 3.28 21.77 5.39
C VAL A 372 3.87 21.22 6.69
N PRO A 373 4.99 20.47 6.64
CA PRO A 373 5.67 20.03 7.85
C PRO A 373 6.24 21.24 8.60
N LEU A 374 6.29 21.14 9.93
CA LEU A 374 7.00 22.09 10.77
C LEU A 374 8.49 22.04 10.42
N GLU A 375 9.13 23.20 10.33
CA GLU A 375 10.56 23.28 10.11
C GLU A 375 11.30 22.56 11.26
N ASP A 376 12.30 21.76 10.90
CA ASP A 376 13.22 21.23 11.89
C ASP A 376 14.05 22.40 12.39
N GLU A 377 13.88 22.78 13.67
CA GLU A 377 14.90 23.56 14.34
C GLU A 377 16.18 22.73 14.24
N GLU A 378 17.16 23.23 13.47
CA GLU A 378 18.43 22.56 13.24
C GLU A 378 19.04 22.06 14.56
N GLY A 379 19.17 20.74 14.69
CA GLY A 379 20.18 20.14 15.56
C GLY A 379 19.75 19.72 16.97
N ALA A 380 18.84 18.76 17.10
CA ALA A 380 18.91 17.81 18.21
C ALA A 380 19.11 16.39 17.65
N PRO A 381 20.23 15.70 17.97
CA PRO A 381 20.43 14.33 17.51
C PRO A 381 19.29 13.47 18.04
N VAL A 382 18.66 12.71 17.14
CA VAL A 382 17.72 11.65 17.49
C VAL A 382 18.50 10.64 18.33
N ASP A 383 18.31 10.66 19.64
CA ASP A 383 18.79 9.61 20.53
C ASP A 383 18.03 8.33 20.16
N THR A 384 18.64 7.54 19.29
CA THR A 384 18.22 6.16 19.05
C THR A 384 18.60 5.36 20.28
N GLY A 385 17.83 5.54 21.36
CA GLY A 385 17.96 4.82 22.60
C GLY A 385 17.74 3.33 22.35
N CYS A 386 18.83 2.62 22.08
CA CYS A 386 18.89 1.18 22.16
C CYS A 386 18.98 0.84 23.66
N ARG A 387 17.86 0.45 24.25
CA ARG A 387 17.81 -0.38 25.47
C ARG A 387 16.73 -1.42 25.34
#